data_AF-A0A1G1HT11-F1
#
_entry.id   AF-A0A1G1HT11-F1
#
_cell.length_a   1.000
_cell.length_b   1.000
_cell.length_c   1.000
_cell.angle_alpha   90.00
_cell.angle_beta   90.00
_cell.angle_gamma   90.00
#
_symmetry.space_group_name_H-M   'P 1'
#
loop_
_entity.id
_entity.type
_entity.pdbx_description
1 polymer ?
#
loop_
_entity_poly.entity_id
_entity_poly.type
_entity_poly.pdbx_seq_one_letter_code
_entity_poly.pdbx_strand_id
1 'polypeptide(L)'
;MKFEKKINISREDFAKLLGEYAGKVAEENKLTIEGMEINLPGFFEMELEYKEKHGYAKFEIEIRWDLSASGVQYKESPGNISATVKTPVEIPGGFKEIKKGLSRKMKEIEDTIRGGNSPAEIDLIYLRDLINAFRQQSEPEWMTSMNELQTSTEALIKAVEIKNLSLAAEKVREINNIKDRCHQAFK
;
A
#
# COMPACT_ATOMS: atom_id res chain seq x y z
N MET A 1 -10.28 0.81 -23.33
CA MET A 1 -10.40 2.16 -23.91
C MET A 1 -8.99 2.76 -23.98
N LYS A 2 -8.65 3.52 -25.03
CA LYS A 2 -7.34 4.18 -25.17
C LYS A 2 -7.54 5.68 -25.40
N PHE A 3 -6.84 6.51 -24.64
CA PHE A 3 -6.76 7.96 -24.83
C PHE A 3 -5.29 8.35 -25.03
N GLU A 4 -5.00 9.21 -26.01
CA GLU A 4 -3.65 9.70 -26.29
C GLU A 4 -3.74 11.16 -26.76
N LYS A 5 -3.03 12.08 -26.08
CA LYS A 5 -2.95 13.50 -26.44
C LYS A 5 -1.50 13.95 -26.42
N LYS A 6 -1.06 14.65 -27.45
CA LYS A 6 0.27 15.26 -27.53
C LYS A 6 0.11 16.77 -27.47
N ILE A 7 0.71 17.39 -26.46
CA ILE A 7 0.69 18.84 -26.26
C ILE A 7 2.10 19.36 -26.06
N ASN A 8 2.39 20.53 -26.60
CA ASN A 8 3.58 21.29 -26.27
C ASN A 8 3.17 22.32 -25.23
N ILE A 9 3.77 22.24 -24.04
CA ILE A 9 3.44 23.11 -22.91
C ILE A 9 4.71 23.73 -22.33
N SER A 10 4.56 24.90 -21.71
CA SER A 10 5.65 25.54 -20.98
C SER A 10 6.06 24.71 -19.75
N ARG A 11 7.25 24.96 -19.22
CA ARG A 11 7.71 24.32 -17.97
C ARG A 11 6.78 24.69 -16.81
N GLU A 12 6.35 25.95 -16.75
CA GLU A 12 5.48 26.47 -15.71
C GLU A 12 4.10 25.81 -15.74
N ASP A 13 3.52 25.61 -16.93
CA ASP A 13 2.23 24.94 -17.07
C ASP A 13 2.33 23.42 -16.88
N PHE A 14 3.48 22.81 -17.23
CA PHE A 14 3.76 21.42 -16.88
C PHE A 14 3.80 21.21 -15.36
N ALA A 15 4.47 22.12 -14.63
CA ALA A 15 4.53 22.05 -13.17
C ALA A 15 3.15 22.22 -12.52
N LYS A 16 2.33 23.16 -13.02
CA LYS A 16 0.94 23.32 -12.58
C LYS A 16 0.12 22.06 -12.83
N LEU A 17 0.22 21.48 -14.03
CA LEU A 17 -0.50 20.26 -14.39
C LEU A 17 -0.15 19.09 -13.46
N LEU A 18 1.14 18.89 -13.19
CA LEU A 18 1.57 17.87 -12.22
C LEU A 18 1.06 18.16 -10.81
N GLY A 19 1.04 19.42 -10.39
CA GLY A 19 0.50 19.84 -9.09
C GLY A 19 -1.00 19.59 -8.97
N GLU A 20 -1.78 19.88 -10.01
CA GLU A 20 -3.22 19.59 -10.06
C GLU A 20 -3.49 18.09 -9.98
N TYR A 21 -2.72 17.28 -10.71
CA TYR A 21 -2.81 15.81 -10.60
C TYR A 21 -2.42 15.32 -9.22
N ALA A 22 -1.31 15.82 -8.65
CA ALA A 22 -0.89 15.43 -7.32
C ALA A 22 -1.95 15.75 -6.25
N GLY A 23 -2.56 16.94 -6.31
CA GLY A 23 -3.64 17.34 -5.40
C GLY A 23 -4.86 16.42 -5.53
N LYS A 24 -5.36 16.21 -6.74
CA LYS A 24 -6.53 15.35 -6.98
C LYS A 24 -6.29 13.88 -6.63
N VAL A 25 -5.08 13.37 -6.89
CA VAL A 25 -4.72 12.00 -6.49
C VAL A 25 -4.65 11.89 -4.97
N ALA A 26 -4.06 12.87 -4.29
CA ALA A 26 -3.92 12.86 -2.83
C ALA A 26 -5.26 13.06 -2.08
N GLU A 27 -6.14 13.93 -2.60
CA GLU A 27 -7.38 14.32 -1.92
C GLU A 27 -8.58 13.46 -2.32
N GLU A 28 -8.64 13.03 -3.58
CA GLU A 28 -9.84 12.41 -4.16
C GLU A 28 -9.60 10.99 -4.69
N ASN A 29 -8.35 10.51 -4.71
CA ASN A 29 -7.94 9.25 -5.37
C ASN A 29 -8.34 9.22 -6.86
N LYS A 30 -8.32 10.37 -7.53
CA LYS A 30 -8.76 10.51 -8.91
C LYS A 30 -7.71 11.18 -9.78
N LEU A 31 -7.67 10.75 -11.03
CA LEU A 31 -7.01 11.46 -12.11
C LEU A 31 -8.07 12.00 -13.07
N THR A 32 -8.05 13.29 -13.36
CA THR A 32 -8.94 13.87 -14.37
C THR A 32 -8.17 14.08 -15.68
N ILE A 33 -8.60 13.43 -16.75
CA ILE A 33 -8.05 13.62 -18.09
C ILE A 33 -9.17 14.09 -19.02
N GLU A 34 -9.12 15.33 -19.51
CA GLU A 34 -10.13 15.90 -20.45
C GLU A 34 -11.59 15.70 -20.00
N GLY A 35 -11.85 15.88 -18.70
CA GLY A 35 -13.19 15.70 -18.12
C GLY A 35 -13.58 14.23 -17.83
N MET A 36 -12.72 13.26 -18.16
CA MET A 36 -12.86 11.88 -17.71
C MET A 36 -12.25 11.75 -16.31
N GLU A 37 -13.04 11.29 -15.36
CA GLU A 37 -12.55 10.90 -14.04
C GLU A 37 -12.13 9.43 -14.05
N ILE A 38 -10.87 9.19 -13.73
CA ILE A 38 -10.27 7.87 -13.58
C ILE A 38 -9.99 7.68 -12.10
N ASN A 39 -10.65 6.70 -11.48
CA ASN A 39 -10.36 6.34 -10.11
C ASN A 39 -9.01 5.61 -10.07
N LEU A 40 -8.11 6.07 -9.22
CA LEU A 40 -6.87 5.38 -8.94
C LEU A 40 -7.05 4.50 -7.70
N PRO A 41 -6.46 3.30 -7.68
CA PRO A 41 -6.39 2.51 -6.45
C PRO A 41 -5.50 3.21 -5.43
N GLY A 42 -5.64 2.84 -4.15
CA GLY A 42 -4.73 3.29 -3.09
C GLY A 42 -3.26 2.86 -3.30
N PHE A 43 -3.01 1.90 -4.20
CA PHE A 43 -1.68 1.48 -4.62
C PHE A 43 -1.66 1.11 -6.10
N PHE A 44 -0.69 1.63 -6.84
CA PHE A 44 -0.41 1.29 -8.23
C PHE A 44 1.10 1.16 -8.44
N GLU A 45 1.50 0.38 -9.43
CA GLU A 45 2.89 0.30 -9.86
C GLU A 45 3.26 1.62 -10.56
N MET A 46 4.42 2.19 -10.23
CA MET A 46 4.95 3.38 -10.90
C MET A 46 6.33 3.07 -11.46
N GLU A 47 6.50 3.32 -12.75
CA GLU A 47 7.77 3.23 -13.48
C GLU A 47 8.21 4.64 -13.88
N LEU A 48 9.47 4.98 -13.59
CA LEU A 48 10.09 6.24 -13.99
C LEU A 48 11.23 5.93 -14.96
N GLU A 49 11.14 6.46 -16.18
CA GLU A 49 12.17 6.26 -17.19
C GLU A 49 12.72 7.60 -17.70
N TYR A 50 14.04 7.73 -17.72
CA TYR A 50 14.75 8.84 -18.36
C TYR A 50 15.74 8.31 -19.40
N LYS A 51 15.66 8.85 -20.62
CA LYS A 51 16.54 8.48 -21.74
C LYS A 51 16.97 9.72 -22.51
N GLU A 52 18.26 9.85 -22.75
CA GLU A 52 18.81 10.81 -23.70
C GLU A 52 18.94 10.16 -25.09
N LYS A 53 18.53 10.88 -26.13
CA LYS A 53 18.65 10.47 -27.53
C LYS A 53 19.28 11.61 -28.33
N HIS A 54 19.76 11.32 -29.54
CA HIS A 54 20.28 12.38 -30.40
C HIS A 54 19.22 13.42 -30.72
N GLY A 55 19.41 14.63 -30.18
CA GLY A 55 18.56 15.80 -30.40
C GLY A 55 17.44 15.98 -29.39
N TYR A 56 17.24 15.08 -28.41
CA TYR A 56 16.20 15.26 -27.39
C TYR A 56 16.41 14.36 -26.16
N ALA A 57 15.83 14.77 -25.03
CA ALA A 57 15.65 13.91 -23.86
C ALA A 57 14.18 13.47 -23.76
N LYS A 58 13.96 12.25 -23.26
CA LYS A 58 12.64 11.71 -22.94
C LYS A 58 12.61 11.38 -21.46
N PHE A 59 11.60 11.91 -20.77
CA PHE A 59 11.22 11.50 -19.42
C PHE A 59 9.79 10.94 -19.48
N GLU A 60 9.57 9.80 -18.87
CA GLU A 60 8.28 9.11 -18.84
C GLU A 60 7.94 8.71 -17.40
N ILE A 61 6.70 9.00 -17.02
CA ILE A 61 6.06 8.51 -15.80
C ILE A 61 4.96 7.58 -16.26
N GLU A 62 5.09 6.30 -15.95
CA GLU A 62 4.04 5.32 -16.21
C GLU A 62 3.49 4.81 -14.89
N ILE A 63 2.16 4.79 -14.77
CA ILE A 63 1.45 4.21 -13.64
C ILE A 63 0.55 3.08 -14.14
N ARG A 64 0.66 1.90 -13.53
CA ARG A 64 -0.10 0.70 -13.90
C ARG A 64 -0.87 0.18 -12.70
N TRP A 65 -2.12 -0.22 -12.94
CA TRP A 65 -2.93 -0.89 -11.94
C TRP A 65 -3.92 -1.86 -12.58
N ASP A 66 -4.38 -2.80 -11.76
CA ASP A 66 -5.49 -3.67 -12.11
C ASP A 66 -6.80 -2.86 -12.02
N LEU A 67 -7.65 -2.95 -13.04
CA LEU A 67 -8.94 -2.25 -13.06
C LEU A 67 -9.85 -2.68 -11.91
N SER A 68 -9.71 -3.93 -11.43
CA SER A 68 -10.40 -4.43 -10.26
C SER A 68 -9.96 -3.72 -8.96
N ALA A 69 -8.74 -3.19 -8.90
CA ALA A 69 -8.20 -2.45 -7.76
C ALA A 69 -8.67 -0.98 -7.73
N SER A 70 -9.04 -0.39 -8.87
CA SER A 70 -9.59 0.98 -8.97
C SER A 70 -11.08 1.09 -8.62
N GLY A 71 -11.73 0.01 -8.20
CA GLY A 71 -13.15 -0.01 -7.84
C GLY A 71 -14.11 0.15 -9.03
N VAL A 72 -13.62 0.08 -10.27
CA VAL A 72 -14.45 0.21 -11.47
C VAL A 72 -15.03 -1.14 -11.83
N GLN A 73 -16.26 -1.42 -11.37
CA GLN A 73 -17.06 -2.50 -11.93
C GLN A 73 -17.72 -2.05 -13.23
N TYR A 74 -17.25 -2.55 -14.37
CA TYR A 74 -18.09 -2.57 -15.57
C TYR A 74 -19.17 -3.64 -15.37
N LYS A 75 -20.39 -3.20 -15.02
CA LYS A 75 -21.59 -4.02 -15.18
C LYS A 75 -22.34 -3.54 -16.40
N GLU A 76 -22.54 -4.45 -17.36
CA GLU A 76 -23.60 -4.29 -18.34
C GLU A 76 -24.98 -4.47 -17.66
N SER A 77 -25.79 -3.41 -17.73
CA SER A 77 -27.27 -3.36 -17.79
C SER A 77 -28.09 -3.77 -16.52
N PRO A 78 -29.41 -3.49 -16.48
CA PRO A 78 -29.96 -2.27 -15.87
C PRO A 78 -30.94 -2.56 -14.70
N GLY A 79 -31.00 -1.63 -13.75
CA GLY A 79 -32.14 -1.50 -12.83
C GLY A 79 -31.88 -1.95 -11.38
N ASN A 80 -32.14 -1.01 -10.47
CA ASN A 80 -32.35 -1.16 -9.03
C ASN A 80 -31.16 -1.48 -8.11
N ILE A 81 -30.60 -0.38 -7.58
CA ILE A 81 -30.20 -0.09 -6.19
C ILE A 81 -29.96 -1.30 -5.26
N SER A 82 -28.71 -1.45 -4.81
CA SER A 82 -28.40 -1.58 -3.38
C SER A 82 -26.96 -1.15 -3.12
N ALA A 83 -26.79 -0.04 -2.40
CA ALA A 83 -25.51 0.46 -1.95
C ALA A 83 -24.88 -0.55 -0.98
N THR A 84 -23.72 -1.10 -1.33
CA THR A 84 -22.87 -1.82 -0.37
C THR A 84 -21.47 -1.22 -0.45
N VAL A 85 -21.18 -0.37 0.54
CA VAL A 85 -19.83 0.13 0.84
C VAL A 85 -18.94 -1.07 1.17
N LYS A 86 -17.88 -1.30 0.39
CA LYS A 86 -16.75 -2.17 0.76
C LYS A 86 -15.44 -1.68 0.13
N THR A 87 -14.60 -1.04 0.93
CA THR A 87 -13.14 -1.32 0.96
C THR A 87 -12.94 -2.65 1.72
N PRO A 88 -11.91 -3.49 1.43
CA PRO A 88 -10.48 -3.17 1.63
C PRO A 88 -9.51 -3.79 0.60
N VAL A 89 -8.21 -3.48 0.71
CA VAL A 89 -7.11 -4.27 0.09
C VAL A 89 -7.38 -5.74 0.41
N GLU A 90 -7.59 -6.58 -0.61
CA GLU A 90 -7.94 -7.98 -0.38
C GLU A 90 -6.82 -8.66 0.39
N ILE A 91 -7.15 -9.10 1.61
CA ILE A 91 -6.29 -10.00 2.37
C ILE A 91 -6.32 -11.34 1.64
N PRO A 92 -5.16 -11.93 1.30
CA PRO A 92 -5.13 -13.23 0.65
C PRO A 92 -5.89 -14.27 1.50
N GLY A 93 -6.75 -15.08 0.89
CA GLY A 93 -7.56 -16.05 1.65
C GLY A 93 -6.75 -17.24 2.17
N GLY A 94 -5.67 -17.60 1.51
CA GLY A 94 -4.88 -18.80 1.84
C GLY A 94 -3.82 -18.55 2.90
N PHE A 95 -3.69 -19.47 3.87
CA PHE A 95 -2.70 -19.42 4.95
C PHE A 95 -1.27 -19.14 4.45
N LYS A 96 -0.86 -19.79 3.36
CA LYS A 96 0.48 -19.67 2.79
C LYS A 96 0.71 -18.28 2.21
N GLU A 97 -0.30 -17.72 1.57
CA GLU A 97 -0.29 -16.40 0.96
C GLU A 97 -0.28 -15.32 2.05
N ILE A 98 -1.08 -15.47 3.11
CA ILE A 98 -1.06 -14.60 4.30
C ILE A 98 0.33 -14.60 4.93
N LYS A 99 0.91 -15.78 5.18
CA LYS A 99 2.25 -15.91 5.77
C LYS A 99 3.32 -15.23 4.91
N LYS A 100 3.27 -15.38 3.59
CA LYS A 100 4.17 -14.69 2.66
C LYS A 100 3.97 -13.18 2.70
N GLY A 101 2.72 -12.72 2.69
CA GLY A 101 2.37 -11.30 2.78
C GLY A 101 2.90 -10.68 4.07
N LEU A 102 2.67 -11.33 5.21
CA LEU A 102 3.17 -10.92 6.52
C LEU A 102 4.71 -10.79 6.52
N SER A 103 5.40 -11.81 6.00
CA SER A 103 6.86 -11.83 5.99
C SER A 103 7.45 -10.73 5.09
N ARG A 104 6.84 -10.50 3.91
CA ARG A 104 7.23 -9.41 3.01
C ARG A 104 7.00 -8.04 3.63
N LYS A 105 5.79 -7.79 4.14
CA LYS A 105 5.40 -6.49 4.70
C LYS A 105 6.24 -6.13 5.94
N MET A 106 6.52 -7.10 6.82
CA MET A 106 7.42 -6.88 7.95
C MET A 106 8.83 -6.49 7.50
N LYS A 107 9.37 -7.14 6.46
CA LYS A 107 10.69 -6.81 5.92
C LYS A 107 10.73 -5.38 5.35
N GLU A 108 9.72 -4.98 4.61
CA GLU A 108 9.60 -3.63 4.05
C GLU A 108 9.57 -2.56 5.15
N ILE A 109 8.79 -2.79 6.21
CA ILE A 109 8.72 -1.89 7.38
C ILE A 109 10.07 -1.82 8.10
N GLU A 110 10.73 -2.97 8.31
CA GLU A 110 12.06 -3.04 8.93
C GLU A 110 13.10 -2.28 8.10
N ASP A 111 13.14 -2.51 6.79
CA ASP A 111 14.09 -1.86 5.88
C ASP A 111 13.86 -0.33 5.85
N THR A 112 12.60 0.11 5.91
CA THR A 112 12.22 1.53 5.99
C THR A 112 12.75 2.19 7.26
N ILE A 113 12.49 1.58 8.42
CA ILE A 113 12.95 2.08 9.72
C ILE A 113 14.47 2.05 9.82
N ARG A 114 15.12 0.98 9.33
CA ARG A 114 16.59 0.86 9.30
C ARG A 114 17.23 1.93 8.40
N GLY A 115 16.54 2.34 7.35
CA GLY A 115 16.93 3.47 6.49
C GLY A 115 16.73 4.85 7.13
N GLY A 116 16.24 4.94 8.37
CA GLY A 116 15.97 6.21 9.05
C GLY A 116 14.66 6.88 8.63
N ASN A 117 13.78 6.15 7.92
CA ASN A 117 12.51 6.67 7.43
C ASN A 117 11.33 6.15 8.25
N SER A 118 10.23 6.90 8.25
CA SER A 118 8.97 6.47 8.85
C SER A 118 8.17 5.63 7.84
N PRO A 119 7.68 4.44 8.22
CA PRO A 119 6.72 3.70 7.42
C PRO A 119 5.44 4.50 7.20
N ALA A 120 4.75 4.26 6.08
CA ALA A 120 3.44 4.84 5.85
C ALA A 120 2.40 4.19 6.77
N GLU A 121 1.43 4.99 7.25
CA GLU A 121 0.36 4.52 8.15
C GLU A 121 -0.43 3.35 7.55
N ILE A 122 -0.71 3.40 6.25
CA ILE A 122 -1.43 2.35 5.53
C ILE A 122 -0.67 1.01 5.48
N ASP A 123 0.66 1.02 5.45
CA ASP A 123 1.47 -0.20 5.50
C ASP A 123 1.35 -0.89 6.87
N LEU A 124 1.21 -0.08 7.92
CA LEU A 124 1.03 -0.58 9.29
C LEU A 124 -0.39 -1.11 9.51
N ILE A 125 -1.40 -0.46 8.93
CA ILE A 125 -2.79 -0.96 8.91
C ILE A 125 -2.85 -2.29 8.15
N TYR A 126 -2.23 -2.39 6.98
CA TYR A 126 -2.22 -3.62 6.21
C TYR A 126 -1.46 -4.75 6.92
N LEU A 127 -0.34 -4.43 7.60
CA LEU A 127 0.35 -5.37 8.47
C LEU A 127 -0.57 -5.90 9.58
N ARG A 128 -1.30 -5.01 10.26
CA ARG A 128 -2.26 -5.38 11.30
C ARG A 128 -3.34 -6.32 10.76
N ASP A 129 -3.87 -6.04 9.58
CA ASP A 129 -4.92 -6.85 8.96
C ASP A 129 -4.40 -8.23 8.54
N LEU A 130 -3.17 -8.33 8.03
CA LEU A 130 -2.49 -9.60 7.79
C LEU A 130 -2.29 -10.41 9.08
N ILE A 131 -1.92 -9.76 10.19
CA ILE A 131 -1.77 -10.41 11.50
C ILE A 131 -3.13 -10.95 11.98
N ASN A 132 -4.19 -10.16 11.83
CA ASN A 132 -5.55 -10.57 12.22
C ASN A 132 -6.03 -11.77 11.40
N ALA A 133 -5.80 -11.77 10.08
CA ALA A 133 -6.15 -12.89 9.23
C ALA A 133 -5.31 -14.14 9.51
N PHE A 134 -4.01 -13.97 9.79
CA PHE A 134 -3.13 -15.08 10.19
C PHE A 134 -3.63 -15.69 11.50
N ARG A 135 -3.99 -14.86 12.49
CA ARG A 135 -4.53 -15.29 13.79
C ARG A 135 -5.79 -16.14 13.66
N GLN A 136 -6.67 -15.84 12.71
CA GLN A 136 -7.90 -16.62 12.48
C GLN A 136 -7.61 -18.05 12.01
N GLN A 137 -6.41 -18.30 11.49
CA GLN A 137 -5.95 -19.60 10.98
C GLN A 137 -4.82 -20.18 11.83
N SER A 138 -4.53 -19.59 13.00
CA SER A 138 -3.47 -20.04 13.91
C SER A 138 -3.97 -21.15 14.83
N GLU A 139 -3.06 -22.05 15.19
CA GLU A 139 -3.32 -23.09 16.18
C GLU A 139 -3.49 -22.50 17.59
N PRO A 140 -4.31 -23.11 18.48
CA PRO A 140 -4.55 -22.62 19.84
C PRO A 140 -3.28 -22.41 20.67
N GLU A 141 -2.28 -23.26 20.47
CA GLU A 141 -0.98 -23.19 21.15
C GLU A 141 -0.15 -21.94 20.77
N TRP A 142 -0.40 -21.34 19.60
CA TRP A 142 0.29 -20.13 19.16
C TRP A 142 -0.35 -18.85 19.70
N MET A 143 -1.53 -18.93 20.32
CA MET A 143 -2.36 -17.76 20.63
C MET A 143 -1.69 -16.77 21.59
N THR A 144 -0.88 -17.26 22.52
CA THR A 144 -0.07 -16.39 23.41
C THR A 144 0.86 -15.51 22.57
N SER A 145 1.65 -16.10 21.67
CA SER A 145 2.54 -15.35 20.78
C SER A 145 1.79 -14.49 19.77
N MET A 146 0.59 -14.90 19.33
CA MET A 146 -0.26 -14.06 18.48
C MET A 146 -0.76 -12.81 19.20
N ASN A 147 -1.14 -12.90 20.47
CA ASN A 147 -1.58 -11.75 21.25
C ASN A 147 -0.40 -10.78 21.52
N GLU A 148 0.79 -11.31 21.81
CA GLU A 148 2.01 -10.51 21.93
C GLU A 148 2.33 -9.79 20.61
N LEU A 149 2.29 -10.51 19.49
CA LEU A 149 2.54 -9.95 18.15
C LEU A 149 1.56 -8.82 17.82
N GLN A 150 0.26 -8.98 18.10
CA GLN A 150 -0.74 -7.91 17.94
C GLN A 150 -0.40 -6.70 18.82
N THR A 151 -0.09 -6.92 20.09
CA THR A 151 0.23 -5.85 21.05
C THR A 151 1.46 -5.04 20.60
N SER A 152 2.54 -5.70 20.20
CA SER A 152 3.75 -5.01 19.74
C SER A 152 3.54 -4.33 18.39
N THR A 153 2.64 -4.82 17.54
CA THR A 153 2.25 -4.15 16.28
C THR A 153 1.47 -2.86 16.54
N GLU A 154 0.52 -2.86 17.47
CA GLU A 154 -0.18 -1.63 17.89
C GLU A 154 0.77 -0.62 18.53
N ALA A 155 1.77 -1.09 19.29
CA ALA A 155 2.82 -0.23 19.82
C ALA A 155 3.71 0.36 18.72
N LEU A 156 4.01 -0.41 17.66
CA LEU A 156 4.72 0.07 16.48
C LEU A 156 3.92 1.15 15.74
N ILE A 157 2.62 0.93 15.52
CA ILE A 157 1.70 1.93 14.92
C ILE A 157 1.78 3.24 15.69
N LYS A 158 1.56 3.20 17.00
CA LYS A 158 1.62 4.38 17.87
C LYS A 158 2.99 5.06 17.84
N ALA A 159 4.08 4.30 17.81
CA ALA A 159 5.44 4.85 17.73
C ALA A 159 5.66 5.64 16.43
N VAL A 160 5.11 5.16 15.32
CA VAL A 160 5.13 5.85 14.02
C VAL A 160 4.24 7.09 14.03
N GLU A 161 3.02 7.01 14.58
CA GLU A 161 2.09 8.15 14.73
C GLU A 161 2.74 9.34 15.47
N ILE A 162 3.44 9.06 16.57
CA ILE A 162 4.15 10.09 17.36
C ILE A 162 5.52 10.45 16.78
N LYS A 163 5.87 9.95 15.60
CA LYS A 163 7.14 10.18 14.88
C LYS A 163 8.38 9.79 15.69
N ASN A 164 8.27 8.79 16.57
CA ASN A 164 9.38 8.29 17.38
C ASN A 164 10.02 7.06 16.72
N LEU A 165 10.95 7.31 15.78
CA LEU A 165 11.64 6.25 15.03
C LEU A 165 12.49 5.33 15.92
N SER A 166 13.03 5.84 17.03
CA SER A 166 13.78 5.01 17.99
C SER A 166 12.88 3.96 18.64
N LEU A 167 11.70 4.39 19.08
CA LEU A 167 10.68 3.49 19.63
C LEU A 167 10.13 2.54 18.55
N ALA A 168 9.92 3.02 17.32
CA ALA A 168 9.50 2.15 16.22
C ALA A 168 10.53 1.04 15.93
N ALA A 169 11.83 1.37 15.94
CA ALA A 169 12.91 0.40 15.78
C ALA A 169 13.01 -0.60 16.95
N GLU A 170 12.72 -0.17 18.18
CA GLU A 170 12.55 -1.08 19.32
C GLU A 170 11.40 -2.06 19.07
N LYS A 171 10.22 -1.58 18.64
CA LYS A 171 9.05 -2.43 18.41
C LYS A 171 9.21 -3.42 17.27
N VAL A 172 9.92 -3.05 16.20
CA VAL A 172 10.30 -4.01 15.14
C VAL A 172 11.19 -5.13 15.70
N ARG A 173 12.17 -4.81 16.56
CA ARG A 173 13.02 -5.83 17.22
C ARG A 173 12.20 -6.74 18.12
N GLU A 174 11.27 -6.18 18.89
CA GLU A 174 10.35 -6.93 19.75
C GLU A 174 9.48 -7.91 18.94
N ILE A 175 8.88 -7.45 17.83
CA ILE A 175 8.11 -8.28 16.91
C ILE A 175 8.96 -9.44 16.35
N ASN A 176 10.20 -9.17 15.93
CA ASN A 176 11.10 -10.19 15.44
C ASN A 176 11.45 -11.23 16.52
N ASN A 177 11.69 -10.81 17.77
CA ASN A 177 11.94 -11.72 18.89
C ASN A 177 10.73 -12.61 19.21
N ILE A 178 9.51 -12.06 19.18
CA ILE A 178 8.26 -12.83 19.39
C ILE A 178 8.14 -13.93 18.32
N LYS A 179 8.35 -13.56 17.05
CA LYS A 179 8.32 -14.48 15.92
C LYS A 179 9.35 -15.60 16.07
N ASP A 180 10.58 -15.27 16.44
CA ASP A 180 11.65 -16.25 16.58
C ASP A 180 11.41 -17.21 17.75
N ARG A 181 10.90 -16.70 18.88
CA ARG A 181 10.50 -17.53 20.03
C ARG A 181 9.35 -18.48 19.68
N CYS A 182 8.32 -17.99 18.98
CA CYS A 182 7.21 -18.81 18.53
C CYS A 182 7.69 -19.93 17.58
N HIS A 183 8.54 -19.58 16.60
CA HIS A 183 9.13 -20.57 15.71
C HIS A 183 10.04 -21.57 16.44
N GLN A 184 10.75 -21.19 17.50
CA GLN A 184 11.57 -22.14 18.28
C GLN A 184 10.71 -23.10 19.10
N ALA A 185 9.56 -22.65 19.59
CA ALA A 185 8.66 -23.47 20.40
C ALA A 185 7.83 -24.48 19.59
N PHE A 186 7.50 -24.14 18.33
CA PHE A 186 6.51 -24.89 17.54
C PHE A 186 6.96 -25.26 16.10
N LYS A 187 8.27 -25.19 15.79
CA LYS A 187 8.81 -25.71 14.52
C LYS A 187 9.00 -27.22 14.54
#